data_AF-A0A7G8DRW0-F1
#
_entry.id   AF-A0A7G8DRW0-F1
#
_cell.length_a   1.000
_cell.length_b   1.000
_cell.length_c   1.000
_cell.angle_alpha   90.00
_cell.angle_beta   90.00
_cell.angle_gamma   90.00
#
_symmetry.space_group_name_H-M   'P 1'
#
loop_
_entity.id
_entity.type
_entity.pdbx_description
1 polymer ?
#
loop_
_entity_poly.entity_id
_entity_poly.type
_entity_poly.pdbx_seq_one_letter_code
_entity_poly.pdbx_strand_id
1 'polypeptide(L)' 'MSPIDLSSLKWGEDGELSHNDNLTLVERLMRVEEESKRSDLNSSPIPQRESAE' A
#
# COMPACT_ATOMS: atom_id res chain seq x y z
N MET A 1 -2.75 -6.57 -5.09
CA MET A 1 -3.05 -5.18 -4.69
C MET A 1 -4.36 -4.76 -5.35
N SER A 2 -5.41 -4.51 -4.57
CA SER A 2 -6.62 -3.88 -5.08
C SER A 2 -6.42 -2.36 -5.15
N PRO A 3 -7.04 -1.64 -6.10
CA PRO A 3 -6.91 -0.18 -6.18
C PRO A 3 -7.37 0.48 -4.87
N ILE A 4 -6.61 1.46 -4.36
CA ILE A 4 -7.09 2.31 -3.26
C ILE A 4 -8.26 3.14 -3.77
N ASP A 5 -9.37 3.08 -3.04
CA ASP A 5 -10.49 3.98 -3.27
C ASP A 5 -10.18 5.39 -2.72
N LEU A 6 -10.07 6.34 -3.64
CA LEU A 6 -9.81 7.76 -3.36
C LEU A 6 -11.09 8.62 -3.44
N SER A 7 -12.25 8.03 -3.77
CA SER A 7 -13.52 8.77 -3.91
C SER A 7 -14.01 9.39 -2.61
N SER A 8 -13.51 8.91 -1.47
CA SER A 8 -13.79 9.43 -0.14
C SER A 8 -13.02 10.71 0.23
N LEU A 9 -11.98 11.07 -0.54
CA LEU A 9 -11.19 12.29 -0.29
C LEU A 9 -11.92 13.52 -0.83
N LYS A 10 -11.93 14.60 -0.05
CA LYS A 10 -12.57 15.85 -0.45
C LYS A 10 -11.57 16.78 -1.11
N TRP A 11 -11.84 17.09 -2.37
CA TRP A 11 -11.14 18.10 -3.15
C TRP A 11 -11.83 19.44 -2.98
N GLY A 12 -11.04 20.50 -2.76
CA GLY A 12 -11.47 21.87 -2.80
C GLY A 12 -11.81 22.32 -4.22
N GLU A 13 -12.47 23.48 -4.34
CA GLU A 13 -12.78 24.09 -5.64
C GLU A 13 -11.53 24.54 -6.41
N ASP A 14 -10.43 24.71 -5.71
CA ASP A 14 -9.08 24.96 -6.23
C ASP A 14 -8.40 23.71 -6.79
N GLY A 15 -9.01 22.54 -6.63
CA GLY A 15 -8.43 21.26 -7.03
C GLY A 15 -7.36 20.74 -6.08
N GLU A 16 -7.23 21.33 -4.88
CA GLU A 16 -6.34 20.83 -3.83
C GLU A 16 -7.12 19.94 -2.84
N LEU A 17 -6.42 19.06 -2.13
CA LEU A 17 -7.04 18.31 -1.03
C LEU A 17 -7.08 19.17 0.22
N SER A 18 -8.14 18.99 1.03
CA SER A 18 -8.14 19.55 2.38
C SER A 18 -6.93 19.04 3.17
N HIS A 19 -6.42 19.84 4.11
CA HIS A 19 -5.28 19.44 4.95
C HIS A 19 -5.48 18.09 5.64
N ASN A 20 -6.71 17.82 6.12
CA ASN A 20 -7.07 16.56 6.77
C ASN A 20 -7.11 15.38 5.79
N ASP A 21 -7.60 15.61 4.57
CA ASP A 21 -7.65 14.60 3.52
C ASP A 21 -6.24 14.29 2.97
N ASN A 22 -5.35 15.28 2.97
CA ASN A 22 -3.95 15.07 2.60
C ASN A 22 -3.24 14.11 3.57
N LEU A 23 -3.42 14.31 4.88
CA LEU A 23 -2.91 13.38 5.88
C LEU A 23 -3.49 11.97 5.71
N THR A 24 -4.81 11.89 5.48
CA THR A 24 -5.50 10.61 5.25
C THR A 24 -4.95 9.88 4.02
N LEU A 25 -4.66 10.61 2.94
CA LEU A 25 -4.05 10.06 1.73
C LEU A 25 -2.65 9.49 2.01
N VAL A 26 -1.80 10.26 2.70
CA VAL A 26 -0.43 9.84 3.04
C VAL A 26 -0.44 8.56 3.87
N GLU A 27 -1.32 8.47 4.88
CA GLU A 27 -1.44 7.26 5.71
C GLU A 27 -1.88 6.02 4.92
N ARG A 28 -2.77 6.19 3.93
CA ARG A 28 -3.22 5.09 3.06
C ARG A 28 -2.11 4.63 2.13
N LEU A 29 -1.35 5.56 1.55
CA LEU A 29 -0.21 5.25 0.70
C LEU A 29 0.86 4.49 1.48
N MET A 30 1.21 4.96 2.67
CA MET A 30 2.19 4.30 3.54
C MET A 30 1.80 2.86 3.87
N ARG A 31 0.50 2.60 4.12
CA ARG A 31 -0.01 1.25 4.37
C ARG A 31 0.14 0.32 3.17
N VAL A 32 -0.13 0.82 1.96
CA VAL A 32 0.04 0.03 0.73
C VAL A 32 1.51 -0.26 0.45
N GLU A 33 2.41 0.70 0.66
CA GLU A 33 3.85 0.46 0.53
C GLU A 33 4.33 -0.59 1.55
N GLU A 34 3.86 -0.53 2.79
CA GLU A 34 4.17 -1.55 3.80
C GLU A 34 3.64 -2.93 3.39
N GLU A 35 2.39 -3.01 2.93
CA GLU A 35 1.79 -4.27 2.47
C GLU A 35 2.54 -4.84 1.26
N SER A 36 2.97 -3.98 0.33
CA SER A 36 3.75 -4.41 -0.84
C SER A 36 5.07 -5.01 -0.39
N LYS A 37 5.81 -4.27 0.44
CA LYS A 37 7.09 -4.72 0.98
C LYS A 37 6.96 -6.03 1.77
N ARG A 38 5.87 -6.21 2.53
CA ARG A 38 5.59 -7.48 3.22
C ARG A 38 5.26 -8.61 2.23
N SER A 39 4.51 -8.31 1.17
CA SER A 39 4.17 -9.28 0.12
C SER A 39 5.41 -9.76 -0.63
N ASP A 40 6.36 -8.87 -0.92
CA ASP A 40 7.65 -9.22 -1.52
C ASP A 40 8.48 -10.16 -0.62
N LEU A 41 8.43 -9.98 0.70
CA LEU A 41 9.10 -10.84 1.67
C LEU A 41 8.41 -12.22 1.84
N ASN A 42 7.10 -12.28 1.64
CA ASN A 42 6.30 -13.51 1.76
C ASN A 42 6.19 -14.31 0.46
N SER A 43 6.57 -13.72 -0.68
CA SER A 43 6.52 -14.35 -2.00
C SER A 43 7.81 -15.07 -2.39
N SER A 44 8.83 -15.08 -1.53
CA SER A 44 10.05 -15.82 -1.82
C SER A 44 9.77 -17.32 -1.71
N PRO A 45 9.85 -18.10 -2.81
CA PRO A 45 9.83 -19.54 -2.68
C PRO A 45 11.14 -19.90 -1.98
N ILE A 46 11.07 -20.18 -0.69
CA ILE A 46 12.15 -20.87 0.02
C ILE A 46 12.46 -22.08 -0.85
N PRO A 47 13.66 -22.23 -1.44
CA PRO A 47 14.02 -23.48 -2.06
C PRO A 47 14.01 -24.48 -0.91
N GLN A 48 13.02 -25.37 -0.89
CA GLN A 48 13.10 -26.58 -0.09
C GLN A 48 14.33 -27.32 -0.62
N ARG A 49 15.49 -27.10 0.01
CA ARG A 49 16.64 -27.99 -0.14
C ARG A 49 16.18 -29.30 0.48
N GLU A 50 15.62 -30.14 -0.36
CA GLU A 50 15.48 -31.56 -0.10
C GLU A 50 16.90 -32.08 0.13
N SER A 51 17.28 -32.17 1.40
CA SER A 51 18.41 -33.01 1.80
C SER A 51 17.95 -34.45 1.63
N ALA A 52 18.10 -34.97 0.42
CA ALA A 52 18.09 -36.39 0.14
C ALA A 52 19.54 -36.80 -0.14
N GLU A 53 20.08 -37.51 0.87
CA GLU A 53 21.19 -38.48 0.86
C GLU A 53 22.62 -38.01 0.48
#